data_AF-A0A3C1EZA5-F1
#
_entry.id   AF-A0A3C1EZA5-F1
#
_cell.length_a   1.000
_cell.length_b   1.000
_cell.length_c   1.000
_cell.angle_alpha   90.00
_cell.angle_beta   90.00
_cell.angle_gamma   90.00
#
_symmetry.space_group_name_H-M   'P 1'
#
loop_
_entity.id
_entity.type
_entity.pdbx_description
1 polymer ?
#
loop_
_entity_poly.entity_id
_entity_poly.type
_entity_poly.pdbx_seq_one_letter_code
_entity_poly.pdbx_strand_id
1 'polypeptide(L)'
;DNSNWNKTAEDLSAEKKLDIIKDNGIVGMGGAAFPTHVKFKPPKPIDTLILNGCECEPYLTGDYRIMLENTKEILHGTRILLNILNIQKAIIAIEDNKKDAYEKLVAENSDNKIEFVLIKTKYPQGAERMLIKKLLNREVPIGGLPLDVGVVVSNVSTVFAVYNAIINGTPLIERIITVSGKNCKKPGNYRVKIGTPIKNIIEHCFGTSESINKGYVIKMGGQMMGINLQNIEAPVIKGTTGIIVFEKTEIEFDKDRKCIKCGRCAEVCPMELYPMQYVLNFQLNTPQEAKKHDVKSCIECGCCEYICSSKIPIVSIVKQEKELC
;
A
#
# COMPACT_ATOMS: atom_id res chain seq x y z
N ASP A 1 -19.53 -26.45 4.83
CA ASP A 1 -18.88 -27.71 4.45
C ASP A 1 -17.42 -27.42 4.12
N ASN A 2 -16.54 -27.48 5.13
CA ASN A 2 -15.12 -27.10 5.06
C ASN A 2 -14.23 -28.32 4.71
N SER A 3 -14.72 -29.25 3.91
CA SER A 3 -14.08 -30.55 3.66
C SER A 3 -13.41 -30.65 2.28
N ASN A 4 -13.70 -29.73 1.36
CA ASN A 4 -13.14 -29.73 -0.01
C ASN A 4 -11.90 -28.84 -0.21
N TRP A 5 -11.41 -28.12 0.81
CA TRP A 5 -10.23 -27.25 0.67
C TRP A 5 -8.90 -28.02 0.52
N ASN A 6 -8.82 -29.23 1.10
CA ASN A 6 -7.56 -29.97 1.22
C ASN A 6 -7.02 -30.51 -0.11
N LYS A 7 -7.88 -31.01 -1.00
CA LYS A 7 -7.39 -31.85 -2.11
C LYS A 7 -6.86 -31.10 -3.33
N THR A 8 -7.12 -29.80 -3.50
CA THR A 8 -6.71 -29.10 -4.74
C THR A 8 -5.59 -28.10 -4.53
N ALA A 9 -5.55 -27.38 -3.40
CA ALA A 9 -4.48 -26.43 -3.14
C ALA A 9 -3.29 -27.04 -2.38
N GLU A 10 -3.47 -28.03 -1.51
CA GLU A 10 -2.34 -28.66 -0.81
C GLU A 10 -1.55 -29.58 -1.76
N ASP A 11 -2.23 -30.25 -2.69
CA ASP A 11 -1.66 -31.21 -3.63
C ASP A 11 -0.78 -30.58 -4.73
N LEU A 12 -0.92 -29.28 -4.97
CA LEU A 12 -0.07 -28.57 -5.94
C LEU A 12 1.32 -28.29 -5.34
N SER A 13 2.36 -28.41 -6.16
CA SER A 13 3.69 -27.96 -5.78
C SER A 13 3.74 -26.44 -5.61
N ALA A 14 4.74 -25.93 -4.88
CA ALA A 14 4.96 -24.50 -4.72
C ALA A 14 5.18 -23.80 -6.07
N GLU A 15 5.92 -24.43 -6.99
CA GLU A 15 6.15 -23.94 -8.35
C GLU A 15 4.85 -23.80 -9.12
N LYS A 16 3.98 -24.82 -9.05
CA LYS A 16 2.70 -24.78 -9.78
C LYS A 16 1.77 -23.70 -9.24
N LYS A 17 1.77 -23.45 -7.92
CA LYS A 17 1.03 -22.32 -7.32
C LYS A 17 1.57 -20.98 -7.80
N LEU A 18 2.89 -20.82 -7.85
CA LEU A 18 3.54 -19.61 -8.36
C LEU A 18 3.24 -19.36 -9.84
N ASP A 19 3.19 -20.42 -10.66
CA ASP A 19 2.77 -20.33 -12.06
C ASP A 19 1.31 -19.87 -12.18
N ILE A 20 0.39 -20.43 -11.37
CA ILE A 20 -1.01 -19.98 -11.34
C ILE A 20 -1.11 -18.50 -10.94
N ILE A 21 -0.37 -18.06 -9.91
CA ILE A 21 -0.32 -16.65 -9.48
C ILE A 21 0.20 -15.75 -10.62
N LYS A 22 1.21 -16.20 -11.35
CA LYS A 22 1.79 -15.49 -12.50
C LYS A 22 0.79 -15.38 -13.65
N ASP A 23 0.19 -16.50 -14.06
CA ASP A 23 -0.72 -16.59 -15.20
C ASP A 23 -2.03 -15.81 -14.96
N ASN A 24 -2.48 -15.76 -13.69
CA ASN A 24 -3.61 -14.92 -13.27
C ASN A 24 -3.25 -13.44 -13.08
N GLY A 25 -1.98 -13.08 -13.31
CA GLY A 25 -1.50 -11.70 -13.30
C GLY A 25 -1.56 -11.04 -11.93
N ILE A 26 -1.40 -11.79 -10.84
CA ILE A 26 -1.49 -11.23 -9.48
C ILE A 26 -0.24 -10.38 -9.19
N VAL A 27 -0.48 -9.19 -8.65
CA VAL A 27 0.55 -8.22 -8.24
C VAL A 27 0.30 -7.74 -6.81
N GLY A 28 1.31 -7.15 -6.19
CA GLY A 28 1.23 -6.53 -4.87
C GLY A 28 0.21 -5.40 -4.84
N MET A 29 -0.89 -5.63 -4.12
CA MET A 29 -2.05 -4.77 -4.09
C MET A 29 -2.00 -3.64 -3.04
N GLY A 30 -0.85 -3.44 -2.39
CA GLY A 30 -0.60 -2.27 -1.53
C GLY A 30 -0.20 -0.98 -2.28
N GLY A 31 -0.37 -0.94 -3.61
CA GLY A 31 -0.11 0.23 -4.45
C GLY A 31 1.07 0.08 -5.42
N ALA A 32 2.17 -0.57 -5.00
CA ALA A 32 3.39 -0.71 -5.81
C ALA A 32 3.27 -1.70 -7.00
N ALA A 33 2.25 -2.57 -7.02
CA ALA A 33 2.01 -3.53 -8.11
C ALA A 33 3.21 -4.43 -8.46
N PHE A 34 4.07 -4.74 -7.49
CA PHE A 34 5.20 -5.66 -7.69
C PHE A 34 4.71 -7.10 -7.97
N PRO A 35 5.27 -7.85 -8.94
CA PRO A 35 4.78 -9.18 -9.28
C PRO A 35 4.79 -10.15 -8.09
N THR A 36 3.61 -10.69 -7.74
CA THR A 36 3.43 -11.51 -6.53
C THR A 36 4.24 -12.81 -6.61
N HIS A 37 4.24 -13.47 -7.77
CA HIS A 37 5.02 -14.71 -7.97
C HIS A 37 6.53 -14.52 -7.78
N VAL A 38 7.07 -13.32 -8.08
CA VAL A 38 8.47 -13.00 -7.81
C VAL A 38 8.69 -12.77 -6.31
N LYS A 39 7.76 -12.06 -5.65
CA LYS A 39 7.85 -11.79 -4.20
C LYS A 39 7.88 -13.06 -3.36
N PHE A 40 7.13 -14.08 -3.77
CA PHE A 40 7.03 -15.37 -3.10
C PHE A 40 7.99 -16.44 -3.65
N LYS A 41 8.98 -16.04 -4.45
CA LYS A 41 10.14 -16.87 -4.84
C LYS A 41 11.44 -16.17 -4.42
N PRO A 42 11.66 -15.94 -3.12
CA PRO A 42 12.80 -15.18 -2.65
C PRO A 42 14.12 -15.93 -2.93
N PRO A 43 15.21 -15.22 -3.28
CA PRO A 43 16.53 -15.84 -3.45
C PRO A 43 17.24 -16.15 -2.12
N LYS A 44 16.62 -15.77 -1.00
CA LYS A 44 17.15 -15.92 0.36
C LYS A 44 16.13 -16.66 1.23
N PRO A 45 16.58 -17.39 2.26
CA PRO A 45 15.66 -18.04 3.20
C PRO A 45 14.79 -17.00 3.92
N ILE A 46 13.53 -17.35 4.12
CA ILE A 46 12.53 -16.56 4.84
C ILE A 46 12.11 -17.36 6.06
N ASP A 47 11.88 -16.70 7.19
CA ASP A 47 11.36 -17.34 8.40
C ASP A 47 9.96 -16.81 8.78
N THR A 48 9.62 -15.60 8.35
CA THR A 48 8.35 -14.94 8.73
C THR A 48 7.64 -14.31 7.53
N LEU A 49 6.34 -14.57 7.41
CA LEU A 49 5.42 -13.84 6.53
C LEU A 49 4.63 -12.81 7.35
N ILE A 50 4.64 -11.54 6.94
CA ILE A 50 3.80 -10.50 7.54
C ILE A 50 2.69 -10.15 6.56
N LEU A 51 1.44 -10.30 6.99
CA LEU A 51 0.30 -9.74 6.30
C LEU A 51 0.04 -8.32 6.80
N ASN A 52 0.18 -7.36 5.90
CA ASN A 52 -0.09 -5.97 6.17
C ASN A 52 -1.57 -5.66 5.96
N GLY A 53 -2.33 -5.67 7.07
CA GLY A 53 -3.70 -5.17 7.17
C GLY A 53 -3.77 -3.73 7.70
N CYS A 54 -2.63 -3.03 7.77
CA CYS A 54 -2.56 -1.63 8.22
C CYS A 54 -2.89 -0.68 7.06
N GLU A 55 -4.15 -0.29 6.94
CA GLU A 55 -4.63 0.69 5.98
C GLU A 55 -4.58 2.10 6.57
N CYS A 56 -3.35 2.63 6.65
CA CYS A 56 -3.05 3.90 7.32
C CYS A 56 -3.14 5.15 6.41
N GLU A 57 -3.28 4.96 5.09
CA GLU A 57 -3.53 6.06 4.16
C GLU A 57 -4.90 6.69 4.47
N PRO A 58 -4.97 8.02 4.74
CA PRO A 58 -6.23 8.66 5.04
C PRO A 58 -7.28 8.42 3.95
N TYR A 59 -8.54 8.31 4.36
CA TYR A 59 -9.73 7.98 3.56
C TYR A 59 -9.87 6.52 3.12
N LEU A 60 -8.79 5.74 3.00
CA LEU A 60 -8.89 4.37 2.49
C LEU A 60 -9.46 3.41 3.54
N THR A 61 -10.37 2.55 3.09
CA THR A 61 -11.04 1.53 3.92
C THR A 61 -11.27 0.21 3.17
N GLY A 62 -10.62 0.02 2.02
CA GLY A 62 -10.82 -1.14 1.15
C GLY A 62 -10.26 -2.42 1.78
N ASP A 63 -9.01 -2.37 2.28
CA ASP A 63 -8.38 -3.49 2.97
C ASP A 63 -9.15 -3.85 4.25
N TYR A 64 -9.63 -2.85 4.98
CA TYR A 64 -10.49 -3.04 6.14
C TYR A 64 -11.75 -3.85 5.81
N ARG A 65 -12.47 -3.49 4.74
CA ARG A 65 -13.67 -4.23 4.32
C ARG A 65 -13.35 -5.64 3.85
N ILE A 66 -12.23 -5.85 3.16
CA ILE A 66 -11.78 -7.19 2.76
C ILE A 66 -11.52 -8.07 3.98
N MET A 67 -10.88 -7.54 5.04
CA MET A 67 -10.67 -8.29 6.28
C MET A 67 -11.98 -8.73 6.95
N LEU A 68 -13.01 -7.89 6.90
CA LEU A 68 -14.33 -8.21 7.47
C LEU A 68 -15.17 -9.14 6.59
N GLU A 69 -15.17 -8.93 5.28
CA GLU A 69 -16.10 -9.62 4.37
C GLU A 69 -15.52 -10.93 3.81
N ASN A 70 -14.19 -11.04 3.75
CA ASN A 70 -13.46 -12.16 3.17
C ASN A 70 -12.43 -12.77 4.14
N THR A 71 -12.79 -12.81 5.43
CA THR A 71 -11.95 -13.30 6.54
C THR A 71 -11.39 -14.70 6.25
N LYS A 72 -12.23 -15.65 5.83
CA LYS A 72 -11.83 -17.05 5.59
C LYS A 72 -10.86 -17.16 4.43
N GLU A 73 -11.11 -16.43 3.37
CA GLU A 73 -10.30 -16.40 2.16
C GLU A 73 -8.92 -15.81 2.43
N ILE A 74 -8.82 -14.80 3.31
CA ILE A 74 -7.53 -14.27 3.77
C ILE A 74 -6.76 -15.32 4.57
N LEU A 75 -7.42 -16.01 5.50
CA LEU A 75 -6.78 -17.06 6.31
C LEU A 75 -6.31 -18.23 5.43
N HIS A 76 -7.13 -18.68 4.48
CA HIS A 76 -6.77 -19.71 3.52
C HIS A 76 -5.65 -19.26 2.58
N GLY A 77 -5.72 -18.03 2.05
CA GLY A 77 -4.64 -17.44 1.25
C GLY A 77 -3.33 -17.37 2.03
N THR A 78 -3.39 -17.09 3.34
CA THR A 78 -2.21 -17.07 4.22
C THR A 78 -1.58 -18.45 4.31
N ARG A 79 -2.37 -19.51 4.48
CA ARG A 79 -1.89 -20.91 4.50
C ARG A 79 -1.23 -21.31 3.18
N ILE A 80 -1.83 -20.90 2.06
CA ILE A 80 -1.25 -21.12 0.72
C ILE A 80 0.14 -20.47 0.62
N LEU A 81 0.27 -19.22 1.08
CA LEU A 81 1.55 -18.49 1.05
C LEU A 81 2.60 -19.08 2.00
N LEU A 82 2.18 -19.53 3.20
CA LEU A 82 3.04 -20.26 4.13
C LEU A 82 3.60 -21.54 3.48
N ASN A 83 2.75 -22.28 2.76
CA ASN A 83 3.17 -23.48 2.04
C ASN A 83 4.12 -23.17 0.88
N ILE A 84 3.86 -22.13 0.07
CA ILE A 84 4.76 -21.71 -1.02
C ILE A 84 6.14 -21.35 -0.48
N LEU A 85 6.20 -20.61 0.63
CA LEU A 85 7.45 -20.21 1.28
C LEU A 85 8.09 -21.34 2.10
N ASN A 86 7.38 -22.43 2.36
CA ASN A 86 7.78 -23.51 3.26
C ASN A 86 8.18 -23.02 4.67
N ILE A 87 7.37 -22.14 5.26
CA ILE A 87 7.59 -21.58 6.60
C ILE A 87 6.41 -21.87 7.54
N GLN A 88 6.62 -21.69 8.85
CA GLN A 88 5.65 -22.02 9.88
C GLN A 88 5.13 -20.81 10.66
N LYS A 89 5.45 -19.58 10.23
CA LYS A 89 5.08 -18.36 10.95
C LYS A 89 4.54 -17.28 10.01
N ALA A 90 3.30 -16.87 10.26
CA ALA A 90 2.67 -15.68 9.71
C ALA A 90 2.21 -14.74 10.82
N ILE A 91 2.31 -13.43 10.59
CA ILE A 91 1.76 -12.40 11.47
C ILE A 91 0.82 -11.52 10.66
N ILE A 92 -0.46 -11.44 11.04
CA ILE A 92 -1.41 -10.50 10.46
C ILE A 92 -1.47 -9.26 11.34
N ALA A 93 -0.99 -8.14 10.80
CA ALA A 93 -0.91 -6.87 11.50
C ALA A 93 -2.08 -5.96 11.13
N ILE A 94 -2.84 -5.54 12.14
CA ILE A 94 -4.10 -4.80 11.97
C ILE A 94 -4.04 -3.55 12.85
N GLU A 95 -4.58 -2.44 12.37
CA GLU A 95 -4.63 -1.22 13.18
C GLU A 95 -5.68 -1.30 14.30
N ASP A 96 -5.39 -0.71 15.45
CA ASP A 96 -6.26 -0.71 16.64
C ASP A 96 -7.61 -0.01 16.43
N ASN A 97 -7.71 0.90 15.46
CA ASN A 97 -8.99 1.46 15.00
C ASN A 97 -9.87 0.50 14.17
N LYS A 98 -9.40 -0.72 13.85
CA LYS A 98 -10.12 -1.76 13.08
C LYS A 98 -10.30 -3.02 13.93
N LYS A 99 -10.68 -2.84 15.20
CA LYS A 99 -10.71 -3.92 16.20
C LYS A 99 -11.69 -5.05 15.85
N ASP A 100 -12.82 -4.73 15.24
CA ASP A 100 -13.80 -5.71 14.77
C ASP A 100 -13.24 -6.64 13.68
N ALA A 101 -12.41 -6.11 12.76
CA ALA A 101 -11.71 -6.93 11.78
C ALA A 101 -10.69 -7.87 12.45
N TYR A 102 -9.96 -7.38 13.46
CA TYR A 102 -9.06 -8.21 14.26
C TYR A 102 -9.81 -9.33 14.99
N GLU A 103 -10.87 -8.99 15.71
CA GLU A 103 -11.68 -9.94 16.48
C GLU A 103 -12.25 -11.03 15.58
N LYS A 104 -12.78 -10.65 14.41
CA LYS A 104 -13.32 -11.59 13.43
C LYS A 104 -12.25 -12.53 12.88
N LEU A 105 -11.10 -11.99 12.49
CA LEU A 105 -9.96 -12.79 12.01
C LEU A 105 -9.44 -13.77 13.06
N VAL A 106 -9.33 -13.34 14.32
CA VAL A 106 -8.94 -14.21 15.43
C VAL A 106 -9.99 -15.30 15.67
N ALA A 107 -11.27 -14.95 15.71
CA ALA A 107 -12.36 -15.88 15.99
C ALA A 107 -12.50 -16.96 14.90
N GLU A 108 -12.22 -16.63 13.63
CA GLU A 108 -12.29 -17.58 12.52
C GLU A 108 -10.98 -18.33 12.25
N ASN A 109 -9.89 -17.97 12.94
CA ASN A 109 -8.61 -18.66 12.78
C ASN A 109 -8.56 -19.98 13.54
N SER A 110 -8.11 -21.02 12.86
CA SER A 110 -7.89 -22.36 13.41
C SER A 110 -6.44 -22.84 13.28
N ASP A 111 -5.53 -21.97 12.85
CA ASP A 111 -4.13 -22.31 12.55
C ASP A 111 -3.19 -21.62 13.53
N ASN A 112 -2.42 -22.40 14.28
CA ASN A 112 -1.48 -21.88 15.28
C ASN A 112 -0.24 -21.21 14.66
N LYS A 113 -0.04 -21.32 13.34
CA LYS A 113 1.03 -20.64 12.60
C LYS A 113 0.72 -19.18 12.32
N ILE A 114 -0.54 -18.77 12.46
CA ILE A 114 -1.01 -17.43 12.14
C ILE A 114 -1.26 -16.66 13.44
N GLU A 115 -0.36 -15.71 13.72
CA GLU A 115 -0.47 -14.77 14.84
C GLU A 115 -1.17 -13.48 14.40
N PHE A 116 -1.89 -12.83 15.31
CA PHE A 116 -2.58 -11.55 15.05
C PHE A 116 -2.06 -10.49 16.00
N VAL A 117 -1.69 -9.33 15.47
CA VAL A 117 -1.16 -8.22 16.27
C VAL A 117 -1.91 -6.95 15.96
N LEU A 118 -2.44 -6.31 17.00
CA LEU A 118 -2.95 -4.94 16.92
C LEU A 118 -1.77 -3.95 16.98
N ILE A 119 -1.78 -2.99 16.07
CA ILE A 119 -0.80 -1.92 15.98
C ILE A 119 -1.51 -0.58 16.09
N LYS A 120 -0.88 0.38 16.76
CA LYS A 120 -1.40 1.74 16.88
C LYS A 120 -1.67 2.37 15.51
N THR A 121 -2.88 2.92 15.30
CA THR A 121 -3.21 3.73 14.12
C THR A 121 -2.34 4.98 14.08
N LYS A 122 -1.33 4.97 13.20
CA LYS A 122 -0.41 6.08 12.98
C LYS A 122 0.13 6.00 11.56
N TYR A 123 0.02 7.06 10.77
CA TYR A 123 0.72 7.12 9.49
C TYR A 123 2.23 7.39 9.69
N PRO A 124 3.17 6.72 8.98
CA PRO A 124 3.01 5.62 8.02
C PRO A 124 3.41 4.26 8.62
N GLN A 125 2.78 3.84 9.71
CA GLN A 125 3.10 2.59 10.42
C GLN A 125 2.94 1.35 9.53
N GLY A 126 2.08 1.42 8.51
CA GLY A 126 1.90 0.37 7.49
C GLY A 126 3.02 0.26 6.46
N ALA A 127 4.05 1.13 6.50
CA ALA A 127 5.22 0.97 5.63
C ALA A 127 6.00 -0.29 6.00
N GLU A 128 6.44 -1.08 5.01
CA GLU A 128 7.02 -2.43 5.24
C GLU A 128 8.16 -2.41 6.28
N ARG A 129 9.09 -1.44 6.18
CA ARG A 129 10.21 -1.30 7.13
C ARG A 129 9.76 -1.01 8.56
N MET A 130 8.75 -0.14 8.72
CA MET A 130 8.20 0.22 10.04
C MET A 130 7.50 -0.97 10.67
N LEU A 131 6.77 -1.74 9.84
CA LEU A 131 6.04 -2.92 10.27
C LEU A 131 6.99 -4.03 10.77
N ILE A 132 8.06 -4.29 10.01
CA ILE A 132 9.09 -5.27 10.38
C ILE A 132 9.78 -4.88 11.69
N LYS A 133 10.22 -3.61 11.82
CA LYS A 133 10.83 -3.12 13.06
C LYS A 133 9.87 -3.22 14.24
N LYS A 134 8.59 -2.88 14.05
CA LYS A 134 7.60 -2.91 15.12
C LYS A 134 7.25 -4.33 15.60
N LEU A 135 7.13 -5.29 14.67
CA LEU A 135 6.67 -6.65 14.99
C LEU A 135 7.80 -7.58 15.39
N LEU A 136 8.98 -7.42 14.79
CA LEU A 136 10.09 -8.36 14.92
C LEU A 136 11.36 -7.74 15.49
N ASN A 137 11.38 -6.41 15.68
CA ASN A 137 12.58 -5.65 16.07
C ASN A 137 13.78 -5.91 15.15
N ARG A 138 13.52 -6.11 13.85
CA ARG A 138 14.54 -6.26 12.80
C ARG A 138 14.62 -4.97 11.99
N GLU A 139 15.83 -4.51 11.71
CA GLU A 139 16.07 -3.31 10.90
C GLU A 139 16.48 -3.70 9.48
N VAL A 140 15.68 -3.27 8.49
CA VAL A 140 16.03 -3.47 7.08
C VAL A 140 17.16 -2.52 6.72
N PRO A 141 18.30 -3.03 6.20
CA PRO A 141 19.43 -2.18 5.82
C PRO A 141 19.05 -1.06 4.84
N ILE A 142 19.82 0.02 4.84
CA ILE A 142 19.68 1.08 3.84
C ILE A 142 19.88 0.48 2.44
N GLY A 143 18.95 0.77 1.51
CA GLY A 143 18.91 0.15 0.18
C GLY A 143 18.52 -1.33 0.15
N GLY A 144 18.44 -2.00 1.31
CA GLY A 144 18.00 -3.39 1.44
C GLY A 144 16.48 -3.57 1.35
N LEU A 145 16.09 -4.83 1.22
CA LEU A 145 14.72 -5.32 1.09
C LEU A 145 14.31 -6.14 2.33
N PRO A 146 13.01 -6.31 2.60
CA PRO A 146 12.53 -7.17 3.69
C PRO A 146 13.16 -8.57 3.74
N LEU A 147 13.46 -9.16 2.57
CA LEU A 147 14.11 -10.47 2.48
C LEU A 147 15.54 -10.50 3.03
N ASP A 148 16.21 -9.35 3.15
CA ASP A 148 17.55 -9.25 3.75
C ASP A 148 17.53 -9.51 5.25
N VAL A 149 16.34 -9.43 5.87
CA VAL A 149 16.11 -9.73 7.29
C VAL A 149 15.19 -10.93 7.49
N GLY A 150 15.04 -11.79 6.47
CA GLY A 150 14.28 -13.04 6.54
C GLY A 150 12.76 -12.88 6.51
N VAL A 151 12.25 -11.76 5.98
CA VAL A 151 10.81 -11.43 6.03
C VAL A 151 10.24 -11.18 4.64
N VAL A 152 9.03 -11.70 4.41
CA VAL A 152 8.17 -11.27 3.29
C VAL A 152 6.98 -10.52 3.87
N VAL A 153 6.72 -9.32 3.39
CA VAL A 153 5.51 -8.54 3.74
C VAL A 153 4.53 -8.60 2.57
N SER A 154 3.24 -8.83 2.81
CA SER A 154 2.23 -8.83 1.75
C SER A 154 0.95 -8.15 2.22
N ASN A 155 0.36 -7.30 1.39
CA ASN A 155 -0.90 -6.65 1.72
C ASN A 155 -2.07 -7.66 1.73
N VAL A 156 -3.04 -7.50 2.64
CA VAL A 156 -4.17 -8.43 2.80
C VAL A 156 -5.00 -8.61 1.53
N SER A 157 -5.22 -7.55 0.74
CA SER A 157 -5.88 -7.68 -0.56
C SER A 157 -5.10 -8.62 -1.49
N THR A 158 -3.76 -8.55 -1.48
CA THR A 158 -2.91 -9.42 -2.31
C THR A 158 -3.13 -10.89 -1.96
N VAL A 159 -3.22 -11.19 -0.66
CA VAL A 159 -3.48 -12.55 -0.16
C VAL A 159 -4.87 -13.04 -0.58
N PHE A 160 -5.87 -12.17 -0.50
CA PHE A 160 -7.22 -12.47 -1.01
C PHE A 160 -7.21 -12.77 -2.53
N ALA A 161 -6.45 -12.03 -3.33
CA ALA A 161 -6.33 -12.33 -4.76
C ALA A 161 -5.57 -13.64 -5.04
N VAL A 162 -4.55 -13.97 -4.25
CA VAL A 162 -3.85 -15.27 -4.33
C VAL A 162 -4.82 -16.42 -4.06
N TYR A 163 -5.66 -16.29 -3.02
CA TYR A 163 -6.70 -17.26 -2.74
C TYR A 163 -7.65 -17.45 -3.95
N ASN A 164 -8.18 -16.36 -4.51
CA ASN A 164 -9.09 -16.43 -5.65
C ASN A 164 -8.43 -17.04 -6.90
N ALA A 165 -7.16 -16.74 -7.16
CA ALA A 165 -6.44 -17.30 -8.29
C ALA A 165 -6.25 -18.81 -8.17
N ILE A 166 -5.87 -19.29 -6.98
CA ILE A 166 -5.53 -20.70 -6.77
C ILE A 166 -6.78 -21.55 -6.55
N ILE A 167 -7.75 -21.05 -5.78
CA ILE A 167 -8.95 -21.81 -5.42
C ILE A 167 -10.07 -21.65 -6.44
N ASN A 168 -10.33 -20.41 -6.86
CA ASN A 168 -11.44 -20.09 -7.75
C ASN A 168 -11.02 -19.99 -9.22
N GLY A 169 -9.72 -20.14 -9.53
CA GLY A 169 -9.20 -19.94 -10.89
C GLY A 169 -9.47 -18.54 -11.45
N THR A 170 -9.66 -17.54 -10.57
CA THR A 170 -10.11 -16.21 -10.97
C THR A 170 -8.92 -15.27 -11.16
N PRO A 171 -8.72 -14.71 -12.37
CA PRO A 171 -7.64 -13.76 -12.62
C PRO A 171 -7.88 -12.42 -11.93
N LEU A 172 -6.83 -11.62 -11.76
CA LEU A 172 -6.95 -10.27 -11.20
C LEU A 172 -7.57 -9.32 -12.23
N ILE A 173 -8.90 -9.35 -12.30
CA ILE A 173 -9.75 -8.56 -13.22
C ILE A 173 -10.52 -7.45 -12.51
N GLU A 174 -10.48 -7.43 -11.18
CA GLU A 174 -11.21 -6.46 -10.38
C GLU A 174 -10.44 -6.07 -9.13
N ARG A 175 -10.81 -4.93 -8.57
CA ARG A 175 -10.18 -4.33 -7.42
C ARG A 175 -11.23 -3.69 -6.52
N ILE A 176 -11.07 -3.87 -5.21
CA ILE A 176 -11.84 -3.12 -4.23
C ILE A 176 -11.14 -1.79 -4.03
N ILE A 177 -11.86 -0.69 -4.24
CA ILE A 177 -11.34 0.66 -4.13
C ILE A 177 -12.23 1.47 -3.21
N THR A 178 -11.65 2.40 -2.45
CA THR A 178 -12.43 3.38 -1.70
C THR A 178 -12.70 4.61 -2.55
N VAL A 179 -13.97 5.04 -2.65
CA VAL A 179 -14.36 6.31 -3.29
C VAL A 179 -14.90 7.23 -2.21
N SER A 180 -14.26 8.40 -2.05
CA SER A 180 -14.62 9.35 -1.00
C SER A 180 -14.14 10.77 -1.34
N GLY A 181 -14.34 11.70 -0.42
CA GLY A 181 -13.90 13.08 -0.54
C GLY A 181 -15.06 14.06 -0.65
N LYS A 182 -14.72 15.31 -0.99
CA LYS A 182 -15.65 16.43 -0.98
C LYS A 182 -16.75 16.24 -2.02
N ASN A 183 -18.00 16.51 -1.63
CA ASN A 183 -19.20 16.43 -2.49
C ASN A 183 -19.46 15.03 -3.06
N CYS A 184 -18.87 13.99 -2.48
CA CYS A 184 -19.21 12.61 -2.78
C CYS A 184 -20.61 12.31 -2.23
N LYS A 185 -21.55 11.98 -3.13
CA LYS A 185 -22.94 11.64 -2.77
C LYS A 185 -23.07 10.18 -2.34
N LYS A 186 -22.18 9.32 -2.85
CA LYS A 186 -22.14 7.89 -2.53
C LYS A 186 -20.71 7.48 -2.15
N PRO A 187 -20.22 7.90 -0.97
CA PRO A 187 -18.94 7.43 -0.49
C PRO A 187 -19.05 5.95 -0.12
N GLY A 188 -18.01 5.16 -0.41
CA GLY A 188 -18.04 3.74 -0.13
C GLY A 188 -16.87 2.97 -0.73
N ASN A 189 -16.89 1.66 -0.50
CA ASN A 189 -15.96 0.71 -1.09
C ASN A 189 -16.64 -0.02 -2.24
N TYR A 190 -16.00 -0.05 -3.40
CA TYR A 190 -16.56 -0.58 -4.63
C TYR A 190 -15.66 -1.65 -5.21
N ARG A 191 -16.25 -2.78 -5.62
CA ARG A 191 -15.59 -3.78 -6.46
C ARG A 191 -15.71 -3.33 -7.91
N VAL A 192 -14.59 -2.89 -8.49
CA VAL A 192 -14.54 -2.28 -9.82
C VAL A 192 -13.66 -3.12 -10.75
N LYS A 193 -14.08 -3.29 -12.00
CA LYS A 193 -13.25 -3.99 -13.01
C LYS A 193 -12.03 -3.15 -13.36
N ILE A 194 -10.88 -3.82 -13.50
CA ILE A 194 -9.68 -3.19 -14.04
C ILE A 194 -9.96 -2.78 -15.49
N GLY A 195 -9.60 -1.55 -15.84
CA GLY A 195 -9.94 -0.93 -17.11
C GLY A 195 -11.15 -0.01 -17.08
N THR A 196 -11.97 -0.01 -16.01
CA THR A 196 -13.10 0.93 -15.88
C THR A 196 -12.58 2.37 -15.88
N PRO A 197 -13.08 3.27 -16.74
CA PRO A 197 -12.71 4.68 -16.72
C PRO A 197 -13.07 5.33 -15.38
N ILE A 198 -12.14 6.11 -14.81
CA ILE A 198 -12.35 6.78 -13.53
C ILE A 198 -13.52 7.76 -13.61
N LYS A 199 -13.76 8.36 -14.78
CA LYS A 199 -14.93 9.18 -15.08
C LYS A 199 -16.26 8.49 -14.71
N ASN A 200 -16.44 7.23 -15.07
CA ASN A 200 -17.68 6.49 -14.77
C ASN A 200 -17.90 6.38 -13.25
N ILE A 201 -16.82 6.22 -12.50
CA ILE A 201 -16.85 6.15 -11.03
C ILE A 201 -17.20 7.51 -10.45
N ILE A 202 -16.60 8.58 -10.99
CA ILE A 202 -16.89 9.95 -10.61
C ILE A 202 -18.37 10.30 -10.87
N GLU A 203 -18.87 10.04 -12.07
CA GLU A 203 -20.28 10.27 -12.42
C GLU A 203 -21.22 9.48 -11.50
N HIS A 204 -20.89 8.21 -11.20
CA HIS A 204 -21.70 7.39 -10.31
C HIS A 204 -21.74 7.93 -8.85
N CYS A 205 -20.59 8.34 -8.31
CA CYS A 205 -20.45 8.66 -6.89
C CYS A 205 -20.67 10.14 -6.56
N PHE A 206 -20.41 11.05 -7.51
CA PHE A 206 -20.53 12.50 -7.33
C PHE A 206 -21.68 13.10 -8.15
N GLY A 207 -22.17 12.38 -9.17
CA GLY A 207 -23.31 12.77 -10.00
C GLY A 207 -22.97 13.68 -11.19
N THR A 208 -21.73 14.13 -11.33
CA THR A 208 -21.24 14.87 -12.51
C THR A 208 -19.71 14.82 -12.56
N SER A 209 -19.15 14.77 -13.77
CA SER A 209 -17.72 14.91 -14.03
C SER A 209 -17.31 16.35 -14.37
N GLU A 210 -18.23 17.21 -14.81
CA GLU A 210 -17.93 18.55 -15.32
C GLU A 210 -17.48 19.52 -14.22
N SER A 211 -18.13 19.48 -13.05
CA SER A 211 -17.80 20.38 -11.94
C SER A 211 -16.51 20.00 -11.22
N ILE A 212 -16.08 18.73 -11.32
CA ILE A 212 -14.90 18.24 -10.61
C ILE A 212 -13.60 18.72 -11.29
N ASN A 213 -13.60 18.84 -12.62
CA ASN A 213 -12.41 19.29 -13.35
C ASN A 213 -12.01 20.75 -13.08
N LYS A 214 -12.91 21.61 -12.57
CA LYS A 214 -12.68 23.06 -12.46
C LYS A 214 -12.39 23.59 -11.05
N GLY A 215 -12.29 22.73 -10.05
CA GLY A 215 -12.04 23.18 -8.66
C GLY A 215 -11.55 22.11 -7.71
N TYR A 216 -11.25 20.91 -8.21
CA TYR A 216 -10.90 19.77 -7.37
C TYR A 216 -9.59 19.14 -7.81
N VAL A 217 -8.94 18.47 -6.86
CA VAL A 217 -7.83 17.56 -7.08
C VAL A 217 -8.35 16.15 -6.87
N ILE A 218 -8.24 15.32 -7.89
CA ILE A 218 -8.61 13.91 -7.81
C ILE A 218 -7.33 13.11 -7.59
N LYS A 219 -7.27 12.34 -6.51
CA LYS A 219 -6.17 11.42 -6.22
C LYS A 219 -6.57 9.98 -6.51
N MET A 220 -5.73 9.29 -7.28
CA MET A 220 -5.74 7.85 -7.38
C MET A 220 -4.85 7.26 -6.27
N GLY A 221 -5.47 6.64 -5.27
CA GLY A 221 -4.84 6.17 -4.05
C GLY A 221 -5.28 6.96 -2.82
N GLY A 222 -4.44 6.97 -1.77
CA GLY A 222 -4.70 7.69 -0.53
C GLY A 222 -4.38 9.18 -0.60
N GLN A 223 -4.66 9.92 0.48
CA GLN A 223 -4.36 11.35 0.55
C GLN A 223 -2.86 11.65 0.46
N MET A 224 -2.02 10.83 1.09
CA MET A 224 -0.60 11.15 1.25
C MET A 224 0.18 10.75 -0.01
N MET A 225 0.14 9.47 -0.39
CA MET A 225 0.91 8.92 -1.52
C MET A 225 0.13 8.84 -2.84
N GLY A 226 -1.16 9.18 -2.85
CA GLY A 226 -1.99 9.09 -4.05
C GLY A 226 -1.52 10.01 -5.18
N ILE A 227 -1.71 9.54 -6.41
CA ILE A 227 -1.29 10.22 -7.64
C ILE A 227 -2.37 11.23 -8.04
N ASN A 228 -2.00 12.49 -8.24
CA ASN A 228 -2.90 13.51 -8.78
C ASN A 228 -3.23 13.17 -10.24
N LEU A 229 -4.52 12.93 -10.52
CA LEU A 229 -4.99 12.66 -11.87
C LEU A 229 -5.16 13.97 -12.65
N GLN A 230 -4.52 14.03 -13.81
CA GLN A 230 -4.71 15.11 -14.78
C GLN A 230 -5.87 14.83 -15.74
N ASN A 231 -6.18 13.55 -15.95
CA ASN A 231 -7.23 13.08 -16.86
C ASN A 231 -8.09 12.01 -16.18
N ILE A 232 -9.39 12.27 -16.08
CA ILE A 232 -10.37 11.34 -15.50
C ILE A 232 -10.76 10.20 -16.43
N GLU A 233 -10.39 10.26 -17.71
CA GLU A 233 -10.56 9.15 -18.66
C GLU A 233 -9.52 8.03 -18.42
N ALA A 234 -8.55 8.25 -17.51
CA ALA A 234 -7.62 7.21 -17.11
C ALA A 234 -8.36 6.01 -16.50
N PRO A 235 -7.91 4.77 -16.76
CA PRO A 235 -8.57 3.58 -16.25
C PRO A 235 -8.18 3.28 -14.80
N VAL A 236 -9.06 2.58 -14.09
CA VAL A 236 -8.69 1.83 -12.89
C VAL A 236 -7.67 0.77 -13.27
N ILE A 237 -6.56 0.75 -12.55
CA ILE A 237 -5.47 -0.23 -12.72
C ILE A 237 -5.30 -1.08 -11.47
N LYS A 238 -4.47 -2.13 -11.54
CA LYS A 238 -4.16 -3.02 -10.42
C LYS A 238 -3.59 -2.31 -9.18
N GLY A 239 -3.06 -1.09 -9.33
CA GLY A 239 -2.54 -0.28 -8.22
C GLY A 239 -3.56 0.67 -7.60
N THR A 240 -4.73 0.88 -8.20
CA THR A 240 -5.72 1.89 -7.75
C THR A 240 -6.38 1.48 -6.43
N THR A 241 -5.91 1.96 -5.28
CA THR A 241 -6.52 1.63 -3.96
C THR A 241 -7.74 2.49 -3.63
N GLY A 242 -7.86 3.66 -4.23
CA GLY A 242 -8.99 4.56 -4.03
C GLY A 242 -9.04 5.68 -5.06
N ILE A 243 -10.17 6.38 -5.08
CA ILE A 243 -10.40 7.61 -5.85
C ILE A 243 -10.93 8.65 -4.85
N ILE A 244 -10.07 9.58 -4.45
CA ILE A 244 -10.38 10.57 -3.42
C ILE A 244 -10.39 11.97 -4.04
N VAL A 245 -11.48 12.71 -3.82
CA VAL A 245 -11.67 14.04 -4.40
C VAL A 245 -11.51 15.10 -3.30
N PHE A 246 -10.60 16.05 -3.52
CA PHE A 246 -10.35 17.18 -2.62
C PHE A 246 -10.69 18.50 -3.32
N GLU A 247 -11.15 19.50 -2.58
CA GLU A 247 -11.19 20.88 -3.08
C GLU A 247 -9.76 21.37 -3.31
N LYS A 248 -9.52 22.09 -4.41
CA LYS A 248 -8.27 22.81 -4.59
C LYS A 248 -8.14 23.86 -3.49
N THR A 249 -7.01 23.85 -2.80
CA THR A 249 -6.67 24.88 -1.82
C THR A 249 -6.15 26.12 -2.53
N GLU A 250 -6.47 27.32 -2.02
CA GLU A 250 -5.95 28.58 -2.58
C GLU A 250 -4.42 28.67 -2.57
N ILE A 251 -3.77 28.00 -1.61
CA ILE A 251 -2.32 27.94 -1.50
C ILE A 251 -1.84 26.59 -2.05
N GLU A 252 -1.38 26.60 -3.29
CA GLU A 252 -0.74 25.44 -3.91
C GLU A 252 0.70 25.26 -3.40
N PHE A 253 1.19 24.03 -3.56
CA PHE A 253 2.60 23.74 -3.34
C PHE A 253 3.43 24.30 -4.49
N ASP A 254 4.57 24.90 -4.16
CA ASP A 254 5.43 25.55 -5.14
C ASP A 254 6.91 25.29 -4.83
N LYS A 255 7.63 24.82 -5.85
CA LYS A 255 9.05 24.47 -5.78
C LYS A 255 9.96 25.69 -5.65
N ASP A 256 9.50 26.85 -6.08
CA ASP A 256 10.27 28.10 -6.06
C ASP A 256 10.22 28.80 -4.68
N ARG A 257 9.40 28.27 -3.76
CA ARG A 257 9.31 28.79 -2.38
C ARG A 257 10.55 28.49 -1.57
N LYS A 258 10.92 29.45 -0.74
CA LYS A 258 12.09 29.34 0.14
C LYS A 258 11.78 28.53 1.40
N CYS A 259 12.69 27.62 1.74
CA CYS A 259 12.64 26.90 3.01
C CYS A 259 12.97 27.86 4.16
N ILE A 260 12.10 27.92 5.18
CA ILE A 260 12.31 28.74 6.38
C ILE A 260 13.14 28.04 7.47
N LYS A 261 13.67 26.84 7.19
CA LYS A 261 14.55 26.06 8.08
C LYS A 261 13.96 25.78 9.48
N CYS A 262 12.66 25.57 9.59
CA CYS A 262 11.98 25.34 10.87
C CYS A 262 12.17 23.93 11.48
N GLY A 263 12.84 22.99 10.80
CA GLY A 263 13.12 21.64 11.31
C GLY A 263 11.95 20.65 11.30
N ARG A 264 10.69 21.10 11.26
CA ARG A 264 9.48 20.23 11.34
C ARG A 264 9.49 19.02 10.39
N CYS A 265 10.02 19.18 9.18
CA CYS A 265 10.09 18.09 8.20
C CYS A 265 11.00 16.92 8.65
N ALA A 266 12.05 17.20 9.43
CA ALA A 266 12.94 16.19 9.99
C ALA A 266 12.27 15.49 11.19
N GLU A 267 11.59 16.25 12.06
CA GLU A 267 10.87 15.72 13.23
C GLU A 267 9.81 14.68 12.87
N VAL A 268 9.15 14.85 11.71
CA VAL A 268 8.10 13.92 11.24
C VAL A 268 8.62 12.84 10.30
N CYS A 269 9.92 12.82 9.97
CA CYS A 269 10.45 11.85 9.02
C CYS A 269 10.57 10.46 9.68
N PRO A 270 9.81 9.44 9.23
CA PRO A 270 9.88 8.10 9.83
C PRO A 270 11.19 7.36 9.50
N MET A 271 11.93 7.86 8.51
CA MET A 271 13.22 7.32 8.08
C MET A 271 14.39 8.10 8.69
N GLU A 272 14.12 9.05 9.59
CA GLU A 272 15.13 9.88 10.27
C GLU A 272 16.06 10.63 9.28
N LEU A 273 15.51 10.99 8.12
CA LEU A 273 16.20 11.78 7.10
C LEU A 273 16.07 13.28 7.39
N TYR A 274 16.81 14.10 6.64
CA TYR A 274 16.76 15.57 6.70
C TYR A 274 16.16 16.16 5.41
N PRO A 275 14.81 16.18 5.23
CA PRO A 275 14.20 16.57 3.95
C PRO A 275 14.56 17.99 3.48
N MET A 276 14.86 18.89 4.41
CA MET A 276 15.33 20.24 4.10
C MET A 276 16.65 20.27 3.32
N GLN A 277 17.52 19.27 3.47
CA GLN A 277 18.77 19.19 2.72
C GLN A 277 18.50 18.89 1.24
N TYR A 278 17.54 18.01 0.94
CA TYR A 278 17.11 17.73 -0.44
C TYR A 278 16.52 18.98 -1.10
N VAL A 279 15.72 19.75 -0.37
CA VAL A 279 15.21 21.04 -0.88
C VAL A 279 16.34 22.01 -1.18
N LEU A 280 17.34 22.11 -0.30
CA LEU A 280 18.49 23.00 -0.49
C LEU A 280 19.33 22.56 -1.69
N ASN A 281 19.65 21.27 -1.80
CA ASN A 281 20.44 20.71 -2.89
C ASN A 281 19.76 20.91 -4.23
N PHE A 282 18.43 20.73 -4.29
CA PHE A 282 17.62 21.03 -5.46
C PHE A 282 17.70 22.52 -5.85
N GLN A 283 17.55 23.43 -4.88
CA GLN A 283 17.64 24.88 -5.12
C GLN A 283 19.02 25.35 -5.57
N LEU A 284 20.08 24.67 -5.10
CA LEU A 284 21.47 24.94 -5.48
C LEU A 284 21.92 24.18 -6.74
N ASN A 285 21.07 23.31 -7.29
CA ASN A 285 21.38 22.44 -8.42
C ASN A 285 22.61 21.52 -8.15
N THR A 286 22.71 20.97 -6.95
CA THR A 286 23.81 20.09 -6.49
C THR A 286 23.30 18.68 -6.14
N PRO A 287 22.76 17.90 -7.10
CA PRO A 287 22.14 16.60 -6.81
C PRO A 287 23.12 15.55 -6.28
N GLN A 288 24.43 15.67 -6.54
CA GLN A 288 25.43 14.74 -6.00
C GLN A 288 25.48 14.76 -4.46
N GLU A 289 25.15 15.90 -3.85
CA GLU A 289 25.11 16.04 -2.40
C GLU A 289 23.89 15.32 -1.79
N ALA A 290 22.79 15.14 -2.53
CA ALA A 290 21.63 14.39 -2.05
C ALA A 290 21.97 12.91 -1.79
N LYS A 291 22.88 12.34 -2.58
CA LYS A 291 23.38 10.98 -2.40
C LYS A 291 24.12 10.80 -1.08
N LYS A 292 24.88 11.81 -0.63
CA LYS A 292 25.57 11.80 0.67
C LYS A 292 24.59 11.84 1.85
N HIS A 293 23.35 12.24 1.60
CA HIS A 293 22.28 12.32 2.59
C HIS A 293 21.25 11.20 2.43
N ASP A 294 21.62 10.06 1.82
CA ASP A 294 20.78 8.86 1.72
C ASP A 294 19.39 9.08 1.13
N VAL A 295 19.25 9.94 0.12
CA VAL A 295 17.96 10.25 -0.53
C VAL A 295 17.20 8.99 -0.99
N LYS A 296 17.92 7.93 -1.37
CA LYS A 296 17.37 6.62 -1.77
C LYS A 296 16.64 5.89 -0.63
N SER A 297 16.93 6.20 0.63
CA SER A 297 16.24 5.66 1.80
C SER A 297 14.84 6.24 2.01
N CYS A 298 14.52 7.36 1.35
CA CYS A 298 13.20 7.97 1.49
C CYS A 298 12.11 7.03 0.95
N ILE A 299 11.03 6.84 1.70
CA ILE A 299 9.89 6.00 1.29
C ILE A 299 8.75 6.79 0.65
N GLU A 300 8.97 8.08 0.37
CA GLU A 300 8.00 8.97 -0.33
C GLU A 300 6.64 9.11 0.38
N CYS A 301 6.59 8.93 1.70
CA CYS A 301 5.37 9.00 2.50
C CYS A 301 4.73 10.39 2.61
N GLY A 302 5.41 11.46 2.21
CA GLY A 302 4.82 12.81 2.23
C GLY A 302 4.57 13.43 3.60
N CYS A 303 4.95 12.82 4.73
CA CYS A 303 4.86 13.46 6.05
C CYS A 303 5.53 14.85 6.08
N CYS A 304 6.72 14.95 5.49
CA CYS A 304 7.50 16.18 5.40
C CYS A 304 6.83 17.26 4.55
N GLU A 305 6.21 16.87 3.43
CA GLU A 305 5.50 17.77 2.53
C GLU A 305 4.22 18.29 3.17
N TYR A 306 3.44 17.40 3.80
CA TYR A 306 2.20 17.76 4.49
C TYR A 306 2.42 18.80 5.60
N ILE A 307 3.45 18.62 6.44
CA ILE A 307 3.75 19.52 7.57
C ILE A 307 4.48 20.80 7.15
N CYS A 308 4.95 20.90 5.89
CA CYS A 308 5.79 22.00 5.45
C CYS A 308 5.05 23.35 5.53
N SER A 309 5.53 24.26 6.39
CA SER A 309 4.98 25.61 6.53
C SER A 309 5.12 26.45 5.25
N SER A 310 6.21 26.24 4.50
CA SER A 310 6.42 26.92 3.21
C SER A 310 5.59 26.31 2.07
N LYS A 311 4.95 25.14 2.26
CA LYS A 311 4.29 24.35 1.20
C LYS A 311 5.21 24.11 0.00
N ILE A 312 6.41 23.61 0.27
CA ILE A 312 7.35 23.15 -0.77
C ILE A 312 7.01 21.69 -1.11
N PRO A 313 6.94 21.30 -2.39
CA PRO A 313 6.63 19.92 -2.81
C PRO A 313 7.84 19.00 -2.61
N ILE A 314 8.17 18.72 -1.35
CA ILE A 314 9.37 17.98 -0.95
C ILE A 314 9.42 16.58 -1.57
N VAL A 315 8.29 15.88 -1.69
CA VAL A 315 8.28 14.52 -2.25
C VAL A 315 8.60 14.55 -3.74
N SER A 316 8.07 15.52 -4.47
CA SER A 316 8.38 15.70 -5.90
C SER A 316 9.88 15.98 -6.11
N ILE A 317 10.47 16.81 -5.25
CA ILE A 317 11.91 17.09 -5.27
C ILE A 317 12.72 15.83 -4.99
N VAL A 318 12.38 15.08 -3.93
CA VAL A 318 13.07 13.83 -3.58
C VAL A 318 13.00 12.81 -4.72
N LYS A 319 11.86 12.70 -5.41
CA LYS A 319 11.73 11.81 -6.58
C LYS A 319 12.71 12.18 -7.68
N GLN A 320 12.82 13.46 -8.00
CA GLN A 320 13.79 13.96 -8.99
C GLN A 320 15.24 13.70 -8.55
N GLU A 321 15.58 13.95 -7.29
CA GLU A 321 16.92 13.67 -6.78
C GLU A 321 17.28 12.18 -6.82
N LYS A 322 16.32 11.28 -6.55
CA LYS A 322 16.53 9.83 -6.66
C LYS A 322 16.84 9.39 -8.10
N GLU A 323 16.19 10.01 -9.09
CA GLU A 323 16.44 9.73 -10.52
C GLU A 323 17.85 10.17 -10.96
N LEU A 324 18.41 11.18 -10.30
CA LEU A 324 19.75 11.73 -10.60
C LEU A 324 20.91 11.00 -9.89
N CYS A 325 20.65 10.08 -8.97
CA CYS A 325 21.65 9.45 -8.07
C CYS A 325 21.93 7.97 -8.34
#